data_AF-A0A268S667-F1
#
_entry.id   AF-A0A268S667-F1
#
_cell.length_a   1.000
_cell.length_b   1.000
_cell.length_c   1.000
_cell.angle_alpha   90.00
_cell.angle_beta   90.00
_cell.angle_gamma   90.00
#
_symmetry.space_group_name_H-M   'P 1'
#
loop_
_entity.id
_entity.type
_entity.pdbx_description
1 polymer ?
#
loop_
_entity_poly.entity_id
_entity_poly.type
_entity_poly.pdbx_seq_one_letter_code
_entity_poly.pdbx_strand_id
1 'polypeptide(L)' 'MTLHDIDDSLLIDSYVKAVEHRLEDDFIALLQEEVLRRGIRLPELVHS' A
#
# COMPACT_ATOMS: atom_id res chain seq x y z
N MET A 1 16.45 -3.26 -3.30
CA MET A 1 15.17 -2.83 -3.87
C MET A 1 14.36 -2.26 -2.72
N THR A 2 14.07 -0.97 -2.77
CA THR A 2 13.31 -0.25 -1.75
C THR A 2 11.90 0.03 -2.30
N LEU A 3 10.98 0.43 -1.43
CA LEU A 3 9.63 0.84 -1.87
C LEU A 3 9.66 2.03 -2.83
N HIS A 4 10.77 2.78 -2.92
CA HIS A 4 10.94 3.87 -3.90
C HIS A 4 11.17 3.37 -5.33
N ASP A 5 11.59 2.13 -5.51
CA ASP A 5 11.97 1.58 -6.81
C ASP A 5 10.81 0.91 -7.55
N ILE A 6 9.67 0.70 -6.88
CA ILE A 6 8.47 0.11 -7.47
C ILE A 6 7.55 1.19 -8.04
N ASP A 7 6.85 0.87 -9.13
CA ASP A 7 5.87 1.76 -9.72
C ASP A 7 4.60 1.88 -8.85
N ASP A 8 3.78 2.87 -9.17
CA ASP A 8 2.60 3.21 -8.40
C ASP A 8 1.53 2.10 -8.42
N SER A 9 1.39 1.35 -9.53
CA SER A 9 0.39 0.29 -9.60
C SER A 9 0.76 -0.90 -8.74
N LEU A 10 2.05 -1.28 -8.73
CA LEU A 10 2.56 -2.34 -7.86
C LEU A 10 2.51 -1.95 -6.38
N LEU A 11 2.77 -0.68 -6.05
CA LEU A 11 2.66 -0.17 -4.68
C LEU A 11 1.21 -0.26 -4.16
N ILE A 12 0.23 0.19 -4.97
CA ILE A 12 -1.19 0.11 -4.61
C ILE A 12 -1.64 -1.34 -4.48
N ASP A 13 -1.30 -2.21 -5.45
CA ASP A 13 -1.65 -3.63 -5.41
C ASP A 13 -1.05 -4.33 -4.18
N SER A 14 0.20 -3.99 -3.83
CA SER A 14 0.85 -4.50 -2.63
C SER A 14 0.13 -4.06 -1.36
N TYR A 15 -0.29 -2.79 -1.28
CA TYR A 15 -1.07 -2.28 -0.14
C TYR A 15 -2.40 -3.01 0.01
N VAL A 16 -3.16 -3.13 -1.08
CA VAL A 16 -4.47 -3.80 -1.06
C VAL A 16 -4.32 -5.25 -0.60
N LYS A 17 -3.38 -6.00 -1.19
CA LYS A 17 -3.12 -7.38 -0.81
C LYS A 17 -2.64 -7.51 0.63
N ALA A 18 -1.81 -6.59 1.11
CA ALA A 18 -1.33 -6.61 2.49
C ALA A 18 -2.50 -6.47 3.49
N VAL A 19 -3.45 -5.59 3.20
CA VAL A 19 -4.68 -5.44 4.00
C VAL A 19 -5.58 -6.66 3.90
N GLU A 20 -5.84 -7.18 2.70
CA GLU A 20 -6.68 -8.36 2.47
C GLU A 20 -6.16 -9.60 3.21
N HIS A 21 -4.84 -9.79 3.21
CA HIS A 21 -4.18 -10.92 3.87
C HIS A 21 -3.91 -10.69 5.36
N ARG A 22 -4.27 -9.52 5.91
CA ARG A 22 -4.00 -9.14 7.31
C ARG A 22 -2.53 -9.35 7.68
N LEU A 23 -1.63 -8.86 6.82
CA LEU A 23 -0.21 -8.85 7.11
C LEU A 23 0.07 -7.93 8.30
N GLU A 24 1.32 -7.92 8.77
CA GLU A 24 1.71 -7.12 9.93
C GLU A 24 1.39 -5.63 9.73
N ASP A 25 0.81 -5.01 10.75
CA ASP A 25 0.36 -3.62 10.71
C ASP A 25 1.51 -2.66 10.35
N ASP A 26 2.72 -2.93 10.84
CA ASP A 26 3.92 -2.14 10.51
C ASP A 26 4.25 -2.18 9.01
N PHE A 27 4.04 -3.34 8.36
CA PHE A 27 4.26 -3.46 6.92
C PHE A 27 3.19 -2.70 6.13
N ILE A 28 1.93 -2.78 6.55
CA ILE A 28 0.83 -2.03 5.95
C ILE A 28 1.07 -0.52 6.10
N ALA A 29 1.52 -0.08 7.28
CA ALA A 29 1.85 1.32 7.56
C ALA A 29 2.97 1.83 6.63
N LEU A 30 4.03 1.04 6.42
CA LEU A 30 5.11 1.41 5.50
C LEU A 30 4.61 1.63 4.05
N LEU A 31 3.70 0.78 3.57
CA LEU A 31 3.10 0.93 2.25
C LEU A 31 2.21 2.18 2.18
N GLN A 32 1.42 2.42 3.24
CA GLN A 32 0.55 3.59 3.33
C GLN A 32 1.34 4.90 3.36
N GLU A 33 2.43 4.95 4.13
CA GLU A 33 3.33 6.11 4.18
C GLU A 33 3.93 6.42 2.81
N GLU A 34 4.37 5.41 2.07
CA GLU A 34 4.94 5.61 0.73
C GLU A 34 3.87 6.09 -0.27
N VAL A 35 2.65 5.55 -0.19
CA VAL A 35 1.52 6.01 -1.00
C VAL A 35 1.20 7.48 -0.72
N LEU A 36 1.14 7.87 0.55
CA LEU A 36 0.92 9.26 0.97
C LEU A 36 2.07 10.17 0.51
N ARG A 37 3.32 9.72 0.64
CA ARG A 37 4.52 10.46 0.20
C ARG A 37 4.48 10.76 -1.30
N ARG A 38 3.97 9.83 -2.11
CA ARG A 38 3.81 9.99 -3.57
C ARG A 38 2.55 10.76 -3.98
N GLY A 39 1.65 11.07 -3.03
CA GLY A 39 0.38 11.73 -3.31
C GLY A 39 -0.62 10.86 -4.07
N ILE A 40 -0.47 9.53 -4.00
CA ILE A 40 -1.37 8.57 -4.63
C ILE A 40 -2.63 8.44 -3.78
N ARG A 41 -3.81 8.40 -4.42
CA ARG A 41 -5.05 8.07 -3.72
C ARG A 41 -5.21 6.56 -3.63
N LEU A 42 -5.29 6.04 -2.41
CA LEU A 42 -5.68 4.65 -2.19
C LEU A 42 -7.14 4.45 -2.61
N PRO A 43 -7.47 3.28 -3.19
CA PRO A 43 -8.87 2.91 -3.38
C PRO A 43 -9.57 2.84 -2.03
N GLU A 44 -10.81 3.34 -1.95
CA GLU A 44 -11.65 3.08 -0.78
C GLU A 44 -11.81 1.56 -0.65
N LEU A 45 -11.20 0.99 0.38
CA LEU A 45 -11.40 -0.41 0.73
C LEU A 45 -12.84 -0.53 1.21
N VAL A 46 -13.76 -0.82 0.30
CA VAL A 46 -15.15 -1.13 0.63
C VAL A 46 -15.11 -2.42 1.45
N HIS A 47 -15.31 -2.28 2.76
CA HIS A 47 -15.50 -3.41 3.65
C HIS A 47 -16.92 -3.95 3.39
N SER A 48 -17.06 -4.84 2.41
CA SER A 48 -18.28 -5.63 2.17
C SER A 48 -18.22 -6.96 2.90
#